data_AF-A0A939YU10-F1
#
_entry.id   AF-A0A939YU10-F1
#
_cell.length_a   1.000
_cell.length_b   1.000
_cell.length_c   1.000
_cell.angle_alpha   90.00
_cell.angle_beta   90.00
_cell.angle_gamma   90.00
#
_symmetry.space_group_name_H-M   'P 1'
#
loop_
_entity.id
_entity.type
_entity.pdbx_description
1 polymer ?
#
loop_
_entity_poly.entity_id
_entity_poly.type
_entity_poly.pdbx_seq_one_letter_code
_entity_poly.pdbx_strand_id
1 'polypeptide(L)'
;NHRKRTDPRGVCLELGEEVEKVERGFFELLPTVNELWILNPNADVRLSKEDSALFLKNNVLVRGEFDSAAEAFAQKYGLRFLLINTKLGSAGDYYEQGVDIITLRLYPDGSADIHQDCRCQGISAGNTGGGEVSFDLPEDFYLTMTPEEVAGKCWSSCYSSIIEQGILASVMAKAKSKNGFLLDYTKKA
;
A
#
# COMPACT_ATOMS: atom_id res chain seq x y z
N ASN A 1 -10.30 -25.04 -30.18
CA ASN A 1 -10.54 -23.59 -30.39
C ASN A 1 -11.59 -23.06 -29.40
N HIS A 2 -11.22 -22.91 -28.12
CA HIS A 2 -12.05 -22.18 -27.17
C HIS A 2 -11.62 -20.71 -27.17
N ARG A 3 -12.41 -19.86 -27.83
CA ARG A 3 -12.29 -18.40 -27.68
C ARG A 3 -12.61 -18.06 -26.22
N LYS A 4 -11.59 -17.84 -25.40
CA LYS A 4 -11.75 -17.17 -24.09
C LYS A 4 -12.39 -15.81 -24.38
N ARG A 5 -13.67 -15.65 -24.03
CA ARG A 5 -14.34 -14.36 -24.00
C ARG A 5 -13.66 -13.54 -22.91
N THR A 6 -12.76 -12.65 -23.30
CA THR A 6 -12.15 -11.70 -22.38
C THR A 6 -12.99 -10.45 -22.32
N ASP A 7 -13.36 -10.01 -21.12
CA ASP A 7 -14.04 -8.74 -20.89
C ASP A 7 -13.17 -7.60 -21.46
N PRO A 8 -13.67 -6.77 -22.39
CA PRO A 8 -12.91 -5.67 -22.98
C PRO A 8 -12.58 -4.55 -21.99
N ARG A 9 -13.14 -4.56 -20.77
CA ARG A 9 -13.02 -3.48 -19.78
C ARG A 9 -11.75 -3.54 -18.91
N GLY A 10 -10.90 -4.55 -19.13
CA GLY A 10 -9.76 -4.80 -18.25
C GLY A 10 -10.19 -5.44 -16.93
N VAL A 11 -9.34 -6.28 -16.36
CA VAL A 11 -9.60 -6.99 -15.10
C VAL A 11 -8.70 -6.43 -14.02
N CYS A 12 -9.31 -5.94 -12.95
CA CYS A 12 -8.63 -5.71 -11.67
C CYS A 12 -8.64 -7.02 -10.89
N LEU A 13 -7.46 -7.50 -10.53
CA LEU A 13 -7.29 -8.71 -9.72
C LEU A 13 -6.71 -8.32 -8.36
N GLU A 14 -7.32 -8.83 -7.30
CA GLU A 14 -6.86 -8.65 -5.93
C GLU A 14 -6.36 -9.97 -5.36
N LEU A 15 -5.12 -9.97 -4.88
CA LEU A 15 -4.53 -11.04 -4.08
C LEU A 15 -4.61 -10.60 -2.62
N GLY A 16 -5.50 -11.24 -1.86
CA GLY A 16 -5.76 -10.96 -0.45
C GLY A 16 -4.54 -11.17 0.45
N GLU A 17 -4.64 -10.70 1.68
CA GLU A 17 -3.59 -10.82 2.70
C GLU A 17 -3.21 -12.28 3.00
N GLU A 18 -4.12 -13.23 2.78
CA GLU A 18 -3.92 -14.67 2.95
C GLU A 18 -3.17 -15.34 1.79
N VAL A 19 -2.99 -14.66 0.66
CA VAL A 19 -2.33 -15.22 -0.52
C VAL A 19 -0.82 -15.15 -0.35
N GLU A 20 -0.21 -16.24 0.10
CA GLU A 20 1.24 -16.32 0.30
C GLU A 20 2.01 -16.57 -1.00
N LYS A 21 1.39 -17.22 -2.00
CA LYS A 21 2.09 -17.64 -3.22
C LYS A 21 1.16 -17.71 -4.43
N VAL A 22 1.64 -17.18 -5.56
CA VAL A 22 1.01 -17.36 -6.87
C VAL A 22 2.02 -17.96 -7.84
N GLU A 23 1.69 -19.15 -8.32
CA GLU A 23 2.56 -19.90 -9.24
C GLU A 23 2.45 -19.41 -10.68
N ARG A 24 3.47 -19.77 -11.48
CA ARG A 24 3.52 -19.43 -12.90
C ARG A 24 2.33 -20.04 -13.64
N GLY A 25 1.79 -19.32 -14.62
CA GLY A 25 0.68 -19.79 -15.45
C GLY A 25 -0.71 -19.47 -14.88
N PHE A 26 -0.81 -19.01 -13.62
CA PHE A 26 -2.07 -18.55 -13.04
C PHE A 26 -2.73 -17.43 -13.88
N PHE A 27 -1.92 -16.48 -14.35
CA PHE A 27 -2.41 -15.31 -15.08
C PHE A 27 -2.77 -15.59 -16.55
N GLU A 28 -2.45 -16.78 -17.09
CA GLU A 28 -2.84 -17.17 -18.46
C GLU A 28 -4.37 -17.25 -18.62
N LEU A 29 -5.10 -17.40 -17.52
CA LEU A 29 -6.56 -17.40 -17.48
C LEU A 29 -7.15 -15.99 -17.54
N LEU A 30 -6.33 -14.95 -17.36
CA LEU A 30 -6.75 -13.56 -17.23
C LEU A 30 -6.02 -12.65 -18.24
N PRO A 31 -6.27 -12.77 -19.56
CA PRO A 31 -5.50 -12.05 -20.59
C PRO A 31 -5.69 -10.53 -20.56
N THR A 32 -6.73 -10.05 -19.89
CA THR A 32 -7.11 -8.64 -19.84
C THR A 32 -6.80 -7.98 -18.50
N VAL A 33 -5.96 -8.59 -17.66
CA VAL A 33 -5.48 -7.91 -16.44
C VAL A 33 -4.83 -6.58 -16.83
N ASN A 34 -5.31 -5.51 -16.20
CA ASN A 34 -4.77 -4.16 -16.30
C ASN A 34 -4.34 -3.62 -14.92
N GLU A 35 -4.79 -4.27 -13.85
CA GLU A 35 -4.50 -3.87 -12.48
C GLU A 35 -4.36 -5.11 -11.58
N LEU A 36 -3.32 -5.13 -10.75
CA LEU A 36 -3.03 -6.22 -9.82
C LEU A 36 -2.75 -5.63 -8.43
N TRP A 37 -3.58 -5.98 -7.46
CA TRP A 37 -3.38 -5.63 -6.05
C TRP A 37 -2.73 -6.83 -5.36
N ILE A 38 -1.61 -6.59 -4.68
CA ILE A 38 -0.91 -7.58 -3.86
C ILE A 38 -0.93 -7.04 -2.42
N LEU A 39 -1.87 -7.54 -1.61
CA LEU A 39 -2.10 -7.02 -0.26
C LEU A 39 -1.20 -7.69 0.78
N ASN A 40 -0.82 -8.95 0.56
CA ASN A 40 0.16 -9.60 1.43
C ASN A 40 1.58 -9.05 1.13
N PRO A 41 2.23 -8.35 2.08
CA PRO A 41 3.53 -7.74 1.85
C PRO A 41 4.67 -8.75 1.64
N ASN A 42 4.44 -10.03 1.92
CA ASN A 42 5.41 -11.12 1.82
C ASN A 42 5.08 -12.14 0.71
N ALA A 43 4.06 -11.89 -0.13
CA ALA A 43 3.64 -12.85 -1.15
C ALA A 43 4.75 -13.16 -2.19
N ASP A 44 4.93 -14.43 -2.53
CA ASP A 44 5.76 -14.86 -3.65
C ASP A 44 4.92 -15.00 -4.93
N VAL A 45 4.87 -13.92 -5.71
CA VAL A 45 4.13 -13.86 -6.99
C VAL A 45 5.11 -14.01 -8.15
N ARG A 46 4.88 -15.00 -9.02
CA ARG A 46 5.78 -15.31 -10.15
C ARG A 46 5.06 -15.31 -11.48
N LEU A 47 5.53 -14.47 -12.40
CA LEU A 47 5.09 -14.52 -13.81
C LEU A 47 5.88 -15.54 -14.62
N SER A 48 5.20 -16.20 -15.56
CA SER A 48 5.84 -16.85 -16.70
C SER A 48 6.42 -15.80 -17.67
N LYS A 49 7.13 -16.23 -18.72
CA LYS A 49 7.63 -15.28 -19.74
C LYS A 49 6.48 -14.67 -20.52
N GLU A 50 5.47 -15.48 -20.79
CA GLU A 50 4.26 -15.15 -21.53
C GLU A 50 3.41 -14.16 -20.73
N ASP A 51 3.20 -14.41 -19.43
CA ASP A 51 2.47 -13.50 -18.54
C ASP A 51 3.23 -12.17 -18.38
N SER A 52 4.55 -12.20 -18.26
CA SER A 52 5.36 -10.97 -18.19
C SER A 52 5.21 -10.10 -19.43
N ALA A 53 5.28 -10.71 -20.63
CA ALA A 53 5.07 -9.99 -21.88
C ALA A 53 3.64 -9.43 -21.99
N LEU A 54 2.64 -10.19 -21.52
CA LEU A 54 1.25 -9.75 -21.46
C LEU A 54 1.07 -8.55 -20.52
N PHE A 55 1.65 -8.61 -19.32
CA PHE A 55 1.54 -7.55 -18.32
C PHE A 55 2.16 -6.24 -18.81
N LEU A 56 3.32 -6.32 -19.45
CA LEU A 56 3.96 -5.18 -20.10
C LEU A 56 3.11 -4.61 -21.23
N LYS A 57 2.56 -5.47 -22.11
CA LYS A 57 1.68 -5.06 -23.21
C LYS A 57 0.42 -4.35 -22.71
N ASN A 58 -0.17 -4.85 -21.62
CA ASN A 58 -1.37 -4.28 -21.01
C ASN A 58 -1.07 -3.07 -20.11
N ASN A 59 0.22 -2.73 -19.91
CA ASN A 59 0.67 -1.68 -19.01
C ASN A 59 0.08 -1.84 -17.59
N VAL A 60 0.14 -3.06 -17.06
CA VAL A 60 -0.46 -3.43 -15.78
C VAL A 60 0.05 -2.51 -14.67
N LEU A 61 -0.89 -1.96 -13.89
CA LEU A 61 -0.60 -1.23 -12.67
C LEU A 61 -0.60 -2.20 -11.48
N VAL A 62 0.51 -2.29 -10.78
CA VAL A 62 0.62 -3.05 -9.53
C VAL A 62 0.31 -2.12 -8.36
N ARG A 63 -0.49 -2.58 -7.40
CA ARG A 63 -0.78 -1.88 -6.15
C ARG A 63 -0.36 -2.70 -4.95
N GLY A 64 0.18 -2.03 -3.95
CA GLY A 64 0.54 -2.65 -2.68
C GLY A 64 1.23 -1.67 -1.74
N GLU A 65 1.52 -2.15 -0.53
CA GLU A 65 2.14 -1.33 0.51
C GLU A 65 3.58 -0.94 0.17
N PHE A 66 4.12 0.02 0.91
CA PHE A 66 5.50 0.45 0.76
C PHE A 66 6.48 -0.69 1.09
N ASP A 67 7.55 -0.82 0.30
CA ASP A 67 8.61 -1.80 0.53
C ASP A 67 8.09 -3.24 0.65
N SER A 68 7.01 -3.53 -0.08
CA SER A 68 6.32 -4.82 -0.08
C SER A 68 6.74 -5.70 -1.27
N ALA A 69 6.33 -6.97 -1.22
CA ALA A 69 6.38 -7.89 -2.34
C ALA A 69 5.76 -7.30 -3.62
N ALA A 70 4.76 -6.43 -3.51
CA ALA A 70 4.14 -5.76 -4.64
C ALA A 70 5.10 -4.82 -5.36
N GLU A 71 5.84 -3.99 -4.62
CA GLU A 71 6.84 -3.08 -5.17
C GLU A 71 8.00 -3.88 -5.79
N ALA A 72 8.51 -4.89 -5.08
CA ALA A 72 9.57 -5.76 -5.56
C ALA A 72 9.16 -6.51 -6.84
N PHE A 73 7.91 -6.97 -6.91
CA PHE A 73 7.33 -7.59 -8.10
C PHE A 73 7.28 -6.60 -9.27
N ALA A 74 6.75 -5.39 -9.06
CA ALA A 74 6.67 -4.38 -10.10
C ALA A 74 8.05 -3.99 -10.62
N GLN A 75 9.02 -3.81 -9.73
CA GLN A 75 10.40 -3.50 -10.11
C GLN A 75 11.05 -4.64 -10.91
N LYS A 76 10.89 -5.88 -10.46
CA LYS A 76 11.46 -7.07 -11.11
C LYS A 76 10.95 -7.26 -12.54
N TYR A 77 9.67 -6.98 -12.78
CA TYR A 77 9.03 -7.16 -14.09
C TYR A 77 8.92 -5.88 -14.90
N GLY A 78 9.43 -4.74 -14.40
CA GLY A 78 9.42 -3.46 -15.11
C GLY A 78 8.01 -2.90 -15.33
N LEU A 79 7.16 -2.98 -14.31
CA LEU A 79 5.77 -2.52 -14.32
C LEU A 79 5.62 -1.18 -13.61
N ARG A 80 4.43 -0.57 -13.70
CA ARG A 80 4.09 0.59 -12.86
C ARG A 80 3.61 0.10 -11.50
N PHE A 81 3.99 0.81 -10.46
CA PHE A 81 3.60 0.54 -9.08
C PHE A 81 2.92 1.77 -8.48
N LEU A 82 1.76 1.61 -7.87
CA LEU A 82 1.09 2.64 -7.11
C LEU A 82 1.02 2.21 -5.65
N LEU A 83 1.64 3.03 -4.80
CA LEU A 83 1.56 2.85 -3.36
C LEU A 83 0.11 2.99 -2.88
N ILE A 84 -0.33 2.08 -2.01
CA ILE A 84 -1.62 2.18 -1.30
C ILE A 84 -1.39 2.47 0.19
N ASN A 85 -2.47 2.40 0.97
CA ASN A 85 -2.44 2.57 2.41
C ASN A 85 -1.27 1.80 3.02
N THR A 86 -0.48 2.47 3.85
CA THR A 86 0.74 1.90 4.44
C THR A 86 0.67 2.07 5.95
N LYS A 87 0.79 0.97 6.69
CA LYS A 87 0.92 1.02 8.14
C LYS A 87 2.25 1.68 8.52
N LEU A 88 2.16 2.79 9.25
CA LEU A 88 3.33 3.54 9.71
C LEU A 88 3.82 3.09 11.08
N GLY A 89 2.92 2.51 11.87
CA GLY A 89 3.27 1.96 13.16
C GLY A 89 2.06 1.60 14.01
N SER A 90 2.34 1.28 15.27
CA SER A 90 1.33 1.05 16.29
C SER A 90 1.84 1.47 17.66
N ALA A 91 0.96 2.01 18.49
CA ALA A 91 1.27 2.43 19.85
C ALA A 91 0.26 1.83 20.84
N GLY A 92 0.69 1.58 22.08
CA GLY A 92 -0.12 0.92 23.10
C GLY A 92 0.37 -0.49 23.42
N ASP A 93 -0.08 -1.02 24.55
CA ASP A 93 0.34 -2.32 25.05
C ASP A 93 -0.77 -3.35 24.80
N TYR A 94 -0.43 -4.44 24.09
CA TYR A 94 -1.37 -5.51 23.75
C TYR A 94 -2.00 -6.13 25.01
N TYR A 95 -1.31 -6.03 26.15
CA TYR A 95 -1.74 -6.54 27.45
C TYR A 95 -2.58 -5.54 28.28
N GLU A 96 -2.62 -4.24 27.93
CA GLU A 96 -3.30 -3.19 28.72
C GLU A 96 -4.55 -2.59 28.06
N GLN A 97 -5.24 -3.38 27.22
CA GLN A 97 -6.59 -3.08 26.73
C GLN A 97 -6.70 -1.99 25.64
N GLY A 98 -5.62 -1.62 24.94
CA GLY A 98 -5.76 -0.92 23.67
C GLY A 98 -4.52 -0.78 22.78
N VAL A 99 -4.73 -0.79 21.45
CA VAL A 99 -3.70 -0.58 20.43
C VAL A 99 -4.19 0.47 19.44
N ASP A 100 -3.38 1.50 19.24
CA ASP A 100 -3.54 2.50 18.19
C ASP A 100 -2.75 2.03 16.97
N ILE A 101 -3.43 1.89 15.82
CA ILE A 101 -2.79 1.57 14.54
C ILE A 101 -2.76 2.85 13.70
N ILE A 102 -1.56 3.22 13.23
CA ILE A 102 -1.37 4.41 12.42
C ILE A 102 -1.12 4.00 10.97
N THR A 103 -1.90 4.56 10.06
CA THR A 103 -1.84 4.28 8.63
C THR A 103 -1.76 5.59 7.85
N LEU A 104 -0.82 5.70 6.92
CA LEU A 104 -0.89 6.69 5.85
C LEU A 104 -1.89 6.17 4.83
N ARG A 105 -3.02 6.86 4.64
CA ARG A 105 -3.99 6.49 3.60
C ARG A 105 -3.77 7.34 2.37
N LEU A 106 -3.81 6.69 1.22
CA LEU A 106 -3.67 7.32 -0.10
C LEU A 106 -4.92 7.00 -0.90
N TYR A 107 -5.65 8.03 -1.28
CA TYR A 107 -6.92 7.88 -1.97
C TYR A 107 -6.76 7.93 -3.50
N PRO A 108 -7.70 7.34 -4.26
CA PRO A 108 -7.66 7.37 -5.72
C PRO A 108 -7.70 8.76 -6.34
N ASP A 109 -8.21 9.76 -5.62
CA ASP A 109 -8.26 11.16 -6.05
C ASP A 109 -6.95 11.93 -5.80
N GLY A 110 -5.95 11.28 -5.20
CA GLY A 110 -4.64 11.87 -4.89
C GLY A 110 -4.57 12.51 -3.51
N SER A 111 -5.68 12.59 -2.78
CA SER A 111 -5.68 13.06 -1.39
C SER A 111 -5.01 12.02 -0.47
N ALA A 112 -4.53 12.50 0.68
CA ALA A 112 -3.90 11.66 1.69
C ALA A 112 -4.30 12.11 3.09
N ASP A 113 -4.35 11.17 4.02
CA ASP A 113 -4.49 11.46 5.44
C ASP A 113 -3.61 10.54 6.28
N ILE A 114 -3.37 10.96 7.53
CA ILE A 114 -2.94 10.04 8.57
C ILE A 114 -4.17 9.58 9.33
N HIS A 115 -4.39 8.27 9.32
CA HIS A 115 -5.48 7.62 10.03
C HIS A 115 -4.97 6.90 11.25
N GLN A 116 -5.63 7.13 12.38
CA GLN A 116 -5.35 6.47 13.64
C GLN A 116 -6.61 5.70 14.08
N ASP A 117 -6.50 4.37 14.11
CA ASP A 117 -7.51 3.44 14.61
C ASP A 117 -7.16 3.06 16.04
N CYS A 118 -7.90 3.61 17.00
CA CYS A 118 -7.74 3.34 18.43
C CYS A 118 -8.62 2.17 18.86
N ARG A 119 -8.04 0.98 18.98
CA ARG A 119 -8.77 -0.22 19.41
C ARG A 119 -8.62 -0.43 20.90
N CYS A 120 -9.65 -0.12 21.69
CA CYS A 120 -9.69 -0.44 23.13
C CYS A 120 -10.74 -1.52 23.44
N GLN A 121 -10.44 -2.46 24.34
CA GLN A 121 -11.42 -3.45 24.85
C GLN A 121 -11.86 -3.14 26.29
N GLY A 122 -13.09 -3.50 26.67
CA GLY A 122 -13.57 -3.45 28.06
C GLY A 122 -14.27 -2.14 28.49
N ILE A 123 -14.50 -1.96 29.79
CA ILE A 123 -15.21 -0.79 30.40
C ILE A 123 -14.53 0.55 30.03
N SER A 124 -13.23 0.52 29.71
CA SER A 124 -12.47 1.67 29.21
C SER A 124 -13.06 2.24 27.90
N ALA A 125 -13.63 1.39 27.02
CA ALA A 125 -14.30 1.85 25.79
C ALA A 125 -15.51 2.76 26.06
N GLY A 126 -16.10 2.68 27.26
CA GLY A 126 -17.20 3.57 27.69
C GLY A 126 -16.76 4.98 28.11
N ASN A 127 -15.45 5.22 28.30
CA ASN A 127 -14.91 6.51 28.76
C ASN A 127 -13.84 7.09 27.81
N THR A 128 -13.10 6.26 27.08
CA THR A 128 -12.15 6.69 26.04
C THR A 128 -12.72 6.61 24.64
N GLY A 129 -13.80 5.84 24.43
CA GLY A 129 -14.44 5.67 23.12
C GLY A 129 -13.41 5.20 22.10
N GLY A 130 -13.18 3.88 22.02
CA GLY A 130 -12.48 3.34 20.85
C GLY A 130 -13.04 4.00 19.58
N GLY A 131 -12.15 4.43 18.70
CA GLY A 131 -12.49 5.47 17.74
C GLY A 131 -11.45 5.66 16.67
N GLU A 132 -11.89 6.30 15.60
CA GLU A 132 -11.09 6.58 14.43
C GLU A 132 -10.93 8.08 14.30
N VAL A 133 -9.69 8.54 14.18
CA VAL A 133 -9.38 9.93 13.85
C VAL A 133 -8.54 9.98 12.59
N SER A 134 -8.83 10.95 11.73
CA SER A 134 -8.12 11.16 10.47
C SER A 134 -7.65 12.60 10.39
N PHE A 135 -6.42 12.78 9.95
CA PHE A 135 -5.79 14.09 9.80
C PHE A 135 -5.40 14.28 8.34
N ASP A 136 -6.15 15.13 7.64
CA ASP A 136 -5.90 15.43 6.24
C ASP A 136 -4.49 16.01 6.04
N LEU A 137 -3.83 15.53 4.99
CA LEU A 137 -2.55 16.01 4.54
C LEU A 137 -2.72 16.81 3.23
N PRO A 138 -1.96 17.90 3.05
CA PRO A 138 -1.86 18.54 1.73
C PRO A 138 -1.40 17.53 0.67
N GLU A 139 -1.87 17.67 -0.58
CA GLU A 139 -1.49 16.76 -1.68
C GLU A 139 0.04 16.67 -1.88
N ASP A 140 0.76 17.75 -1.56
CA ASP A 140 2.21 17.87 -1.69
C ASP A 140 2.97 17.69 -0.37
N PHE A 141 2.35 17.11 0.68
CA PHE A 141 2.96 17.01 2.02
C PHE A 141 4.37 16.36 2.00
N TYR A 142 4.61 15.42 1.09
CA TYR A 142 5.91 14.74 0.93
C TYR A 142 7.02 15.66 0.37
N LEU A 143 6.66 16.84 -0.14
CA LEU A 143 7.55 17.91 -0.58
C LEU A 143 7.65 19.04 0.45
N THR A 144 6.53 19.36 1.10
CA THR A 144 6.37 20.59 1.88
C THR A 144 6.49 20.41 3.39
N MET A 145 6.36 19.18 3.90
CA MET A 145 6.42 18.87 5.33
C MET A 145 7.59 17.94 5.67
N THR A 146 8.02 17.97 6.92
CA THR A 146 8.93 16.94 7.48
C THR A 146 8.15 15.74 8.05
N PRO A 147 8.78 14.58 8.20
CA PRO A 147 8.15 13.44 8.88
C PRO A 147 7.67 13.77 10.29
N GLU A 148 8.39 14.61 11.03
CA GLU A 148 8.04 15.08 12.37
C GLU A 148 6.80 15.98 12.36
N GLU A 149 6.66 16.86 11.37
CA GLU A 149 5.46 17.70 11.23
C GLU A 149 4.22 16.88 10.89
N VAL A 150 4.38 15.83 10.08
CA VAL A 150 3.29 14.89 9.76
C VAL A 150 2.95 14.03 10.98
N ALA A 151 3.96 13.45 11.65
CA ALA A 151 3.76 12.63 12.84
C ALA A 151 3.20 13.44 14.02
N GLY A 152 3.55 14.73 14.12
CA GLY A 152 3.05 15.65 15.15
C GLY A 152 1.55 15.96 15.06
N LYS A 153 0.88 15.54 13.99
CA LYS A 153 -0.59 15.57 13.89
C LYS A 153 -1.25 14.44 14.70
N CYS A 154 -0.55 13.33 14.91
CA CYS A 154 -1.05 12.19 15.67
C CYS A 154 -0.98 12.44 17.18
N TRP A 155 -1.69 11.64 17.97
CA TRP A 155 -1.55 11.69 19.43
C TRP A 155 -0.12 11.33 19.86
N SER A 156 0.33 11.91 20.97
CA SER A 156 1.73 11.84 21.41
C SER A 156 2.28 10.41 21.58
N SER A 157 1.43 9.44 21.94
CA SER A 157 1.79 8.02 22.01
C SER A 157 2.16 7.42 20.65
N CYS A 158 1.52 7.89 19.58
CA CYS A 158 1.71 7.45 18.21
C CYS A 158 2.93 8.13 17.55
N TYR A 159 3.25 9.36 17.94
CA TYR A 159 4.40 10.12 17.42
C TYR A 159 5.69 9.30 17.47
N SER A 160 6.07 8.80 18.65
CA SER A 160 7.32 8.06 18.83
C SER A 160 7.36 6.80 17.98
N SER A 161 6.25 6.06 17.88
CA SER A 161 6.16 4.85 17.05
C SER A 161 6.41 5.15 15.57
N ILE A 162 5.82 6.22 15.04
CA ILE A 162 6.00 6.63 13.64
C ILE A 162 7.46 7.02 13.36
N ILE A 163 8.06 7.81 14.26
CA ILE A 163 9.42 8.32 14.09
C ILE A 163 10.47 7.20 14.25
N GLU A 164 10.31 6.34 15.26
CA GLU A 164 11.24 5.23 15.52
C GLU A 164 11.21 4.18 14.39
N GLN A 165 10.04 3.89 13.83
CA GLN A 165 9.94 2.94 12.71
C GLN A 165 10.53 3.50 11.41
N GLY A 166 10.56 4.82 11.22
CA GLY A 166 11.15 5.46 10.04
C GLY A 166 10.45 5.16 8.70
N ILE A 167 9.32 4.45 8.72
CA ILE A 167 8.54 4.10 7.52
C ILE A 167 8.04 5.38 6.84
N LEU A 168 7.48 6.32 7.61
CA LEU A 168 6.98 7.59 7.08
C LEU A 168 8.09 8.39 6.36
N ALA A 169 9.26 8.50 6.99
CA ALA A 169 10.41 9.18 6.39
C ALA A 169 10.85 8.50 5.07
N SER A 170 10.88 7.17 5.05
CA SER A 170 11.21 6.38 3.87
C SER A 170 10.19 6.54 2.74
N VAL A 171 8.90 6.52 3.06
CA VAL A 171 7.80 6.76 2.12
C VAL A 171 7.91 8.16 1.51
N MET A 172 8.04 9.20 2.34
CA MET A 172 8.15 10.59 1.89
C MET A 172 9.40 10.81 1.03
N ALA A 173 10.55 10.26 1.44
CA ALA A 173 11.78 10.37 0.66
C ALA A 173 11.65 9.69 -0.72
N LYS A 174 11.03 8.50 -0.78
CA LYS A 174 10.78 7.80 -2.04
C LYS A 174 9.82 8.60 -2.92
N ALA A 175 8.70 9.06 -2.37
CA ALA A 175 7.73 9.90 -3.08
C ALA A 175 8.35 11.19 -3.62
N LYS A 176 9.18 11.86 -2.82
CA LYS A 176 9.94 13.05 -3.23
C LYS A 176 10.89 12.77 -4.39
N SER A 177 11.61 11.64 -4.36
CA SER A 177 12.54 11.27 -5.44
C SER A 177 11.84 10.94 -6.76
N LYS A 178 10.55 10.62 -6.71
CA LYS A 178 9.72 10.19 -7.86
C LYS A 178 8.62 11.18 -8.21
N ASN A 179 8.51 12.29 -7.46
CA ASN A 179 7.46 13.30 -7.57
C ASN A 179 6.04 12.70 -7.49
N GLY A 180 5.83 11.82 -6.51
CA GLY A 180 4.53 11.21 -6.22
C GLY A 180 4.62 9.74 -5.82
N PHE A 181 3.45 9.11 -5.68
CA PHE A 181 3.29 7.73 -5.20
C PHE A 181 3.13 6.69 -6.31
N LEU A 182 3.05 7.15 -7.57
CA LEU A 182 3.10 6.32 -8.77
C LEU A 182 4.55 6.17 -9.24
N LEU A 183 5.11 4.98 -9.09
CA LEU A 183 6.47 4.64 -9.47
C LEU A 183 6.46 3.90 -10.81
N ASP A 184 7.12 4.47 -11.81
CA ASP A 184 7.21 3.88 -13.15
C ASP A 184 8.55 3.15 -13.33
N TYR A 185 8.53 1.81 -13.31
CA TYR A 185 9.70 0.97 -13.58
C TYR A 185 9.76 0.49 -15.04
N THR A 186 8.86 0.92 -15.91
CA THR A 186 8.87 0.53 -17.35
C THR A 186 10.06 1.13 -18.09
N LYS A 187 10.50 2.31 -17.65
CA LYS A 187 11.67 3.01 -18.18
C LYS A 187 12.86 2.58 -17.33
N LYS A 188 13.65 1.61 -17.82
CA LYS A 188 14.97 1.35 -17.24
C LYS A 188 15.78 2.64 -17.26
N ALA A 189 16.30 3.03 -16.11
CA ALA A 189 17.36 4.02 -15.99
C ALA A 189 18.64 3.53 -16.68
#